data_AF-A0A1G0MKS7-F1
#
_entry.id   AF-A0A1G0MKS7-F1
#
_cell.length_a   1.000
_cell.length_b   1.000
_cell.length_c   1.000
_cell.angle_alpha   90.00
_cell.angle_beta   90.00
_cell.angle_gamma   90.00
#
_symmetry.space_group_name_H-M   'P 1'
#
loop_
_entity.id
_entity.type
_entity.pdbx_description
1 polymer ?
#
loop_
_entity_poly.entity_id
_entity_poly.type
_entity_poly.pdbx_seq_one_letter_code
_entity_poly.pdbx_strand_id
1 'polypeptide(L)'
;MKVPGRETRRIDLAIGYGFRAAVVSVALLFSGCGGGGGGSAPAAVNSVTPASPQAPQAENSFAITSDNYGIGNATYLAATTSTSGLVLRAAIASSMTDQEFKTVSRIDIANPGAVAAGVAYSLGGAAGGAPAFPGTVYFFNGHPSTLLQTAGGSIIFTSYGSNPGDPVSGSFTALVVDGSDSATPKASYTIAANFSFTTGSFGPILPAPVPVPLVASATYGAICASCHTLGSLDSVPGSGPELSLKGGRLNTLFGAGVAGHQGITLADAEISAVKILLNMN
;
A
#
# COMPACT_ATOMS: atom_id res chain seq x y z
N MET A 1 37.96 -38.58 -38.01
CA MET A 1 37.51 -37.17 -38.00
C MET A 1 37.54 -36.69 -36.56
N LYS A 2 38.32 -35.66 -36.27
CA LYS A 2 38.71 -35.21 -34.92
C LYS A 2 37.98 -33.89 -34.65
N VAL A 3 37.03 -33.87 -33.71
CA VAL A 3 36.26 -32.68 -33.34
C VAL A 3 37.06 -31.88 -32.30
N PRO A 4 37.30 -30.57 -32.50
CA PRO A 4 38.05 -29.76 -31.54
C PRO A 4 37.17 -29.32 -30.36
N GLY A 5 37.77 -29.39 -29.16
CA GLY A 5 37.15 -29.04 -27.88
C GLY A 5 36.87 -27.55 -27.74
N ARG A 6 35.74 -27.23 -27.11
CA ARG A 6 35.28 -25.87 -26.82
C ARG A 6 35.64 -25.53 -25.37
N GLU A 7 36.58 -24.60 -25.19
CA GLU A 7 36.94 -24.02 -23.89
C GLU A 7 35.73 -23.29 -23.28
N THR A 8 35.31 -23.72 -22.09
CA THR A 8 34.42 -22.96 -21.22
C THR A 8 35.24 -22.02 -20.35
N ARG A 9 35.28 -20.72 -20.68
CA ARG A 9 35.75 -19.68 -19.76
C ARG A 9 34.68 -19.45 -18.69
N ARG A 10 35.00 -19.81 -17.44
CA ARG A 10 34.28 -19.36 -16.25
C ARG A 10 34.72 -17.92 -15.95
N ILE A 11 33.75 -17.03 -15.79
CA ILE A 11 33.98 -15.68 -15.24
C ILE A 11 33.50 -15.75 -13.79
N ASP A 12 34.46 -15.86 -12.88
CA ASP A 12 34.22 -15.66 -11.45
C ASP A 12 34.17 -14.15 -11.20
N LEU A 13 33.00 -13.63 -10.81
CA LEU A 13 32.84 -12.25 -10.34
C LEU A 13 32.49 -12.28 -8.87
N ALA A 14 33.53 -12.18 -8.02
CA ALA A 14 33.41 -11.92 -6.61
C ALA A 14 33.28 -10.40 -6.39
N ILE A 15 32.12 -9.94 -5.96
CA ILE A 15 31.95 -8.57 -5.42
C ILE A 15 31.55 -8.71 -3.95
N GLY A 16 32.56 -8.61 -3.07
CA GLY A 16 32.37 -8.48 -1.64
C GLY A 16 32.02 -7.03 -1.30
N TYR A 17 30.80 -6.81 -0.81
CA TYR A 17 30.40 -5.53 -0.23
C TYR A 17 30.81 -5.48 1.24
N GLY A 18 31.85 -4.71 1.54
CA GLY A 18 32.22 -4.33 2.90
C GLY A 18 31.35 -3.17 3.38
N PHE A 19 30.37 -3.46 4.25
CA PHE A 19 29.69 -2.43 5.05
C PHE A 19 30.50 -2.19 6.34
N ARG A 20 31.21 -1.06 6.41
CA ARG A 20 31.75 -0.53 7.67
C ARG A 20 30.73 0.44 8.25
N ALA A 21 30.07 0.01 9.33
CA ALA A 21 29.28 0.89 10.18
C ALA A 21 30.23 1.75 11.02
N ALA A 22 30.22 3.07 10.80
CA ALA A 22 30.83 4.03 11.69
C ALA A 22 29.77 4.54 12.67
N VAL A 23 29.86 4.09 13.92
CA VAL A 23 29.10 4.61 15.06
C VAL A 23 29.78 5.91 15.48
N VAL A 24 29.16 7.06 15.21
CA VAL A 24 29.59 8.35 15.76
C VAL A 24 28.77 8.63 17.01
N SER A 25 29.37 8.34 18.16
CA SER A 25 28.87 8.75 19.47
C SER A 25 29.24 10.22 19.70
N VAL A 26 28.24 11.11 19.74
CA VAL A 26 28.43 12.51 20.14
C VAL A 26 28.40 12.58 21.66
N ALA A 27 29.56 12.85 22.26
CA ALA A 27 29.70 13.20 23.66
C ALA A 27 29.37 14.69 23.85
N LEU A 28 28.33 14.98 24.64
CA LEU A 28 28.01 16.32 25.13
C LEU A 28 28.92 16.65 26.33
N LEU A 29 29.87 17.55 26.12
CA LEU A 29 30.64 18.18 27.20
C LEU A 29 29.89 19.40 27.72
N PHE A 30 29.50 19.33 29.00
CA PHE A 30 29.12 20.47 29.82
C PHE A 30 30.37 21.15 30.37
N SER A 31 30.61 22.41 30.02
CA SER A 31 31.26 23.40 30.90
C SER A 31 31.28 24.78 30.22
N GLY A 32 30.54 25.73 30.81
CA GLY A 32 30.57 27.14 30.41
C GLY A 32 30.01 28.00 31.54
N CYS A 33 30.93 28.52 32.35
CA CYS A 33 30.72 29.40 33.49
C CYS A 33 30.92 30.86 33.05
N GLY A 34 30.09 31.78 33.57
CA GLY A 34 30.25 33.24 33.48
C GLY A 34 29.19 33.90 32.60
N GLY A 35 28.62 35.06 32.92
CA GLY A 35 28.77 36.02 34.01
C GLY A 35 27.71 37.12 33.79
N GLY A 36 27.42 37.91 34.82
CA GLY A 36 26.20 38.71 34.95
C GLY A 36 25.96 39.85 33.96
N GLY A 37 24.72 40.34 33.96
CA GLY A 37 24.28 41.54 33.26
C GLY A 37 22.76 41.65 33.32
N GLY A 38 22.24 42.68 33.99
CA GLY A 38 20.85 42.78 34.39
C GLY A 38 19.86 43.19 33.31
N GLY A 39 18.59 43.25 33.71
CA GLY A 39 17.57 44.02 33.02
C GLY A 39 16.35 43.20 32.58
N SER A 40 15.22 43.62 33.13
CA SER A 40 13.85 43.39 32.63
C SER A 40 13.21 42.04 32.97
N ALA A 41 12.12 42.14 33.74
CA ALA A 41 11.23 41.03 34.04
C ALA A 41 10.74 40.37 32.74
N PRO A 42 10.70 39.03 32.67
CA PRO A 42 10.17 38.34 31.51
C PRO A 42 8.67 38.63 31.38
N ALA A 43 8.27 39.24 30.26
CA ALA A 43 6.88 39.22 29.84
C ALA A 43 6.50 37.75 29.61
N ALA A 44 5.40 37.31 30.23
CA ALA A 44 4.85 35.98 30.04
C ALA A 44 4.37 35.82 28.59
N VAL A 45 5.23 35.32 27.70
CA VAL A 45 4.84 34.87 26.36
C VAL A 45 4.50 33.40 26.47
N ASN A 46 3.29 33.10 26.93
CA ASN A 46 2.70 31.80 26.77
C ASN A 46 1.21 31.95 26.42
N SER A 47 0.93 32.75 25.39
CA SER A 47 -0.31 32.64 24.64
C SER A 47 -0.15 31.49 23.66
N VAL A 48 -0.42 30.27 24.13
CA VAL A 48 -0.83 29.18 23.24
C VAL A 48 -2.10 29.68 22.58
N THR A 49 -2.01 30.17 21.34
CA THR A 49 -3.19 30.39 20.52
C THR A 49 -3.86 29.03 20.40
N PRO A 50 -5.11 28.86 20.90
CA PRO A 50 -5.84 27.63 20.66
C PRO A 50 -5.85 27.39 19.16
N ALA A 51 -5.43 26.21 18.72
CA ALA A 51 -5.64 25.80 17.33
C ALA A 51 -7.11 26.07 17.02
N SER A 52 -7.36 26.89 16.00
CA SER A 52 -8.70 27.21 15.57
C SER A 52 -9.46 25.89 15.39
N PRO A 53 -10.74 25.79 15.81
CA PRO A 53 -11.54 24.59 15.61
C PRO A 53 -11.40 24.18 14.16
N GLN A 54 -10.76 23.04 13.91
CA GLN A 54 -10.56 22.54 12.57
C GLN A 54 -11.96 22.36 12.00
N ALA A 55 -12.26 23.10 10.92
CA ALA A 55 -13.53 22.98 10.21
C ALA A 55 -13.83 21.48 9.98
N PRO A 56 -15.10 21.05 9.99
CA PRO A 56 -15.46 19.64 9.79
C PRO A 56 -14.64 19.10 8.63
N GLN A 57 -13.73 18.16 8.91
CA GLN A 57 -12.89 17.59 7.87
C GLN A 57 -13.85 17.01 6.85
N ALA A 58 -13.85 17.54 5.62
CA ALA A 58 -14.61 16.93 4.55
C ALA A 58 -14.25 15.44 4.53
N GLU A 59 -15.27 14.60 4.68
CA GLU A 59 -15.10 13.19 5.00
C GLU A 59 -14.33 12.53 3.86
N ASN A 60 -13.05 12.25 4.11
CA ASN A 60 -12.27 11.47 3.18
C ASN A 60 -12.94 10.09 3.08
N SER A 61 -13.11 9.59 1.86
CA SER A 61 -13.67 8.28 1.61
C SER A 61 -12.86 7.53 0.57
N PHE A 62 -12.80 6.21 0.74
CA PHE A 62 -12.16 5.30 -0.20
C PHE A 62 -12.94 4.00 -0.16
N ALA A 63 -13.45 3.57 -1.30
CA ALA A 63 -14.27 2.37 -1.40
C ALA A 63 -13.81 1.54 -2.60
N ILE A 64 -13.35 0.32 -2.32
CA ILE A 64 -13.08 -0.68 -3.36
C ILE A 64 -14.43 -1.18 -3.89
N THR A 65 -14.64 -1.03 -5.19
CA THR A 65 -15.90 -1.41 -5.87
C THR A 65 -15.78 -2.71 -6.66
N SER A 66 -14.56 -3.14 -6.98
CA SER A 66 -14.26 -4.45 -7.55
C SER A 66 -12.85 -4.86 -7.12
N ASP A 67 -12.70 -6.07 -6.63
CA ASP A 67 -11.40 -6.60 -6.25
C ASP A 67 -11.36 -8.12 -6.38
N ASN A 68 -10.61 -8.58 -7.37
CA ASN A 68 -10.37 -10.01 -7.57
C ASN A 68 -9.01 -10.45 -7.03
N TYR A 69 -8.24 -9.55 -6.40
CA TYR A 69 -6.94 -9.86 -5.81
C TYR A 69 -7.05 -10.19 -4.31
N GLY A 70 -7.88 -9.47 -3.56
CA GLY A 70 -7.99 -9.57 -2.11
C GLY A 70 -7.23 -8.47 -1.38
N ILE A 71 -7.50 -7.23 -1.76
CA ILE A 71 -7.01 -6.01 -1.13
C ILE A 71 -7.77 -5.77 0.19
N GLY A 72 -7.03 -5.44 1.24
CA GLY A 72 -7.59 -5.13 2.56
C GLY A 72 -8.36 -3.82 2.56
N ASN A 73 -9.36 -3.73 3.44
CA ASN A 73 -10.16 -2.52 3.60
C ASN A 73 -9.33 -1.45 4.32
N ALA A 74 -9.09 -0.31 3.67
CA ALA A 74 -8.45 0.83 4.31
C ALA A 74 -9.34 1.35 5.46
N THR A 75 -8.73 1.75 6.57
CA THR A 75 -9.38 2.37 7.74
C THR A 75 -8.92 3.81 7.96
N TYR A 76 -7.88 4.24 7.26
CA TYR A 76 -7.22 5.52 7.43
C TYR A 76 -6.83 6.12 6.07
N LEU A 77 -7.09 7.41 5.91
CA LEU A 77 -6.80 8.15 4.69
C LEU A 77 -5.87 9.31 4.99
N ALA A 78 -4.97 9.58 4.05
CA ALA A 78 -4.13 10.76 4.08
C ALA A 78 -3.94 11.31 2.67
N ALA A 79 -4.02 12.62 2.52
CA ALA A 79 -3.70 13.33 1.30
C ALA A 79 -2.64 14.38 1.61
N THR A 80 -1.43 14.19 1.12
CA THR A 80 -0.29 15.08 1.39
C THR A 80 0.10 15.81 0.12
N THR A 81 0.19 17.13 0.19
CA THR A 81 0.70 17.97 -0.89
C THR A 81 2.10 18.46 -0.56
N SER A 82 2.93 18.61 -1.59
CA SER A 82 4.25 19.21 -1.51
C SER A 82 4.55 19.93 -2.82
N THR A 83 5.67 20.65 -2.89
CA THR A 83 6.18 21.21 -4.14
C THR A 83 6.53 20.13 -5.18
N SER A 84 6.76 18.89 -4.73
CA SER A 84 7.13 17.74 -5.58
C SER A 84 5.94 16.91 -6.05
N GLY A 85 4.71 17.23 -5.60
CA GLY A 85 3.51 16.52 -6.02
C GLY A 85 2.45 16.34 -4.93
N LEU A 86 1.41 15.60 -5.30
CA LEU A 86 0.28 15.20 -4.45
C LEU A 86 0.31 13.68 -4.25
N VAL A 87 0.18 13.24 -3.00
CA VAL A 87 0.09 11.83 -2.61
C VAL A 87 -1.25 11.60 -1.93
N LEU A 88 -2.07 10.71 -2.50
CA LEU A 88 -3.30 10.23 -1.88
C LEU A 88 -3.06 8.81 -1.38
N ARG A 89 -3.38 8.53 -0.13
CA ARG A 89 -3.06 7.25 0.51
C ARG A 89 -4.28 6.69 1.23
N ALA A 90 -4.54 5.41 0.98
CA ALA A 90 -5.46 4.60 1.74
C ALA A 90 -4.68 3.51 2.49
N ALA A 91 -4.89 3.41 3.80
CA ALA A 91 -4.12 2.56 4.69
C ALA A 91 -5.01 1.86 5.74
N ILE A 92 -4.53 0.74 6.27
CA ILE A 92 -5.03 0.13 7.51
C ILE A 92 -4.19 0.69 8.64
N ALA A 93 -4.79 1.58 9.43
CA ALA A 93 -4.18 2.21 10.60
C ALA A 93 -5.26 2.83 11.48
N SER A 94 -4.90 3.12 12.73
CA SER A 94 -5.68 3.94 13.67
C SER A 94 -5.27 5.42 13.65
N SER A 95 -4.02 5.71 13.26
CA SER A 95 -3.45 7.05 13.22
C SER A 95 -2.22 7.13 12.28
N MET A 96 -1.72 8.33 12.00
CA MET A 96 -0.44 8.53 11.29
C MET A 96 0.80 8.02 12.07
N THR A 97 0.67 7.83 13.39
CA THR A 97 1.75 7.34 14.27
C THR A 97 1.57 5.88 14.64
N ASP A 98 0.62 5.19 14.01
CA ASP A 98 0.39 3.77 14.24
C ASP A 98 1.64 2.98 13.83
N GLN A 99 2.17 2.16 14.74
CA GLN A 99 3.34 1.31 14.45
C GLN A 99 2.97 0.21 13.44
N GLU A 100 1.69 -0.16 13.35
CA GLU A 100 1.14 -1.13 12.41
C GLU A 100 0.58 -0.45 11.15
N PHE A 101 1.02 0.77 10.83
CA PHE A 101 0.56 1.49 9.63
C PHE A 101 0.85 0.68 8.35
N LYS A 102 -0.21 0.22 7.69
CA LYS A 102 -0.15 -0.62 6.50
C LYS A 102 -0.79 0.09 5.31
N THR A 103 0.01 0.48 4.31
CA THR A 103 -0.55 1.10 3.10
C THR A 103 -1.30 0.06 2.27
N VAL A 104 -2.54 0.33 1.90
CA VAL A 104 -3.37 -0.52 1.03
C VAL A 104 -3.16 -0.10 -0.42
N SER A 105 -3.46 1.17 -0.70
CA SER A 105 -3.33 1.79 -2.02
C SER A 105 -2.76 3.20 -1.89
N ARG A 106 -2.07 3.64 -2.93
CA ARG A 106 -1.46 4.98 -2.99
C ARG A 106 -1.52 5.51 -4.41
N ILE A 107 -1.91 6.77 -4.57
CA ILE A 107 -1.89 7.49 -5.84
C ILE A 107 -0.87 8.62 -5.68
N ASP A 108 0.18 8.59 -6.50
CA ASP A 108 1.18 9.65 -6.56
C ASP A 108 1.00 10.46 -7.84
N ILE A 109 0.94 11.78 -7.72
CA ILE A 109 0.81 12.71 -8.82
C ILE A 109 2.00 13.67 -8.78
N ALA A 110 3.01 13.38 -9.60
CA ALA A 110 4.28 14.12 -9.60
C ALA A 110 4.13 15.54 -10.17
N ASN A 111 3.23 15.73 -11.13
CA ASN A 111 2.91 17.05 -11.69
C ASN A 111 1.42 17.35 -11.54
N PRO A 112 0.98 17.91 -10.40
CA PRO A 112 -0.42 18.22 -10.17
C PRO A 112 -1.05 19.12 -11.25
N GLY A 113 -0.27 20.04 -11.83
CA GLY A 113 -0.75 20.93 -12.90
C GLY A 113 -1.07 20.24 -14.22
N ALA A 114 -0.69 18.96 -14.38
CA ALA A 114 -1.02 18.16 -15.56
C ALA A 114 -2.34 17.37 -15.43
N VAL A 115 -2.99 17.41 -14.26
CA VAL A 115 -4.27 16.75 -14.03
C VAL A 115 -5.42 17.75 -14.20
N ALA A 116 -6.44 17.33 -14.93
CA ALA A 116 -7.68 18.07 -15.15
C ALA A 116 -8.87 17.22 -14.73
N ALA A 117 -9.83 17.85 -14.05
CA ALA A 117 -11.10 17.21 -13.71
C ALA A 117 -11.89 16.87 -14.98
N GLY A 118 -12.63 15.77 -14.94
CA GLY A 118 -13.42 15.25 -16.07
C GLY A 118 -12.61 14.53 -17.15
N VAL A 119 -11.28 14.56 -17.10
CA VAL A 119 -10.42 13.83 -18.04
C VAL A 119 -10.14 12.42 -17.53
N ALA A 120 -10.43 11.43 -18.36
CA ALA A 120 -10.01 10.05 -18.13
C ALA A 120 -8.56 9.87 -18.60
N TYR A 121 -7.70 9.39 -17.71
CA TYR A 121 -6.31 9.07 -17.99
C TYR A 121 -6.11 7.56 -18.06
N SER A 122 -5.22 7.11 -18.94
CA SER A 122 -4.82 5.72 -19.03
C SER A 122 -3.73 5.39 -18.00
N LEU A 123 -3.91 4.26 -17.32
CA LEU A 123 -2.91 3.67 -16.43
C LEU A 123 -2.02 2.69 -17.22
N GLY A 124 -0.76 2.51 -16.81
CA GLY A 124 0.17 1.59 -17.50
C GLY A 124 0.75 2.12 -18.82
N GLY A 125 0.45 3.37 -19.19
CA GLY A 125 0.89 4.01 -20.44
C GLY A 125 -0.29 4.60 -21.21
N ALA A 126 -0.02 5.34 -22.29
CA ALA A 126 -1.08 5.86 -23.14
C ALA A 126 -1.77 4.72 -23.90
N ALA A 127 -3.10 4.64 -23.83
CA ALA A 127 -3.89 3.62 -24.51
C ALA A 127 -5.25 4.19 -24.93
N GLY A 128 -5.79 3.70 -26.06
CA GLY A 128 -7.17 3.98 -26.46
C GLY A 128 -7.51 5.46 -26.68
N GLY A 129 -6.53 6.30 -27.02
CA GLY A 129 -6.74 7.75 -27.22
C GLY A 129 -6.82 8.58 -25.93
N ALA A 130 -6.77 7.95 -24.75
CA ALA A 130 -6.67 8.67 -23.48
C ALA A 130 -5.20 9.06 -23.20
N PRO A 131 -4.95 10.26 -22.64
CA PRO A 131 -3.61 10.65 -22.22
C PRO A 131 -3.08 9.72 -21.12
N ALA A 132 -1.76 9.52 -21.07
CA ALA A 132 -1.15 8.81 -19.97
C ALA A 132 -1.36 9.58 -18.66
N PHE A 133 -1.68 8.86 -17.58
CA PHE A 133 -1.81 9.47 -16.27
C PHE A 133 -0.48 10.10 -15.82
N PRO A 134 -0.43 11.40 -15.45
CA PRO A 134 0.80 12.08 -14.99
C PRO A 134 1.15 11.72 -13.54
N GLY A 135 0.98 10.45 -13.20
CA GLY A 135 1.12 9.90 -11.86
C GLY A 135 1.22 8.38 -11.89
N THR A 136 1.12 7.75 -10.73
CA THR A 136 1.17 6.30 -10.58
C THR A 136 0.21 5.85 -9.49
N VAL A 137 -0.47 4.74 -9.73
CA VAL A 137 -1.29 4.05 -8.73
C VAL A 137 -0.50 2.84 -8.26
N TYR A 138 -0.38 2.68 -6.95
CA TYR A 138 0.32 1.59 -6.29
C TYR A 138 -0.64 0.80 -5.40
N PHE A 139 -0.36 -0.50 -5.26
CA PHE A 139 -1.07 -1.41 -4.39
C PHE A 139 -0.05 -2.08 -3.47
N PHE A 140 -0.14 -1.87 -2.17
CA PHE A 140 0.85 -2.36 -1.21
C PHE A 140 0.27 -3.45 -0.29
N ASN A 141 -1.04 -3.41 -0.07
CA ASN A 141 -1.76 -4.33 0.79
C ASN A 141 -1.12 -4.63 2.17
N GLY A 142 -0.47 -3.63 2.75
CA GLY A 142 0.23 -3.73 4.04
C GLY A 142 1.68 -4.19 3.97
N HIS A 143 2.20 -4.47 2.78
CA HIS A 143 3.61 -4.79 2.57
C HIS A 143 4.42 -3.54 2.19
N PRO A 144 5.73 -3.49 2.56
CA PRO A 144 6.61 -2.38 2.17
C PRO A 144 6.71 -2.19 0.64
N SER A 145 6.55 -3.28 -0.10
CA SER A 145 6.41 -3.33 -1.55
C SER A 145 5.64 -4.60 -1.88
N THR A 146 4.75 -4.51 -2.86
CA THR A 146 4.25 -5.70 -3.54
C THR A 146 4.92 -5.76 -4.91
N LEU A 147 5.05 -6.95 -5.47
CA LEU A 147 5.41 -7.11 -6.87
C LEU A 147 4.22 -6.84 -7.80
N LEU A 148 3.15 -6.20 -7.29
CA LEU A 148 1.99 -5.81 -8.08
C LEU A 148 2.33 -4.61 -8.95
N GLN A 149 2.16 -4.77 -10.25
CA GLN A 149 2.43 -3.74 -11.24
C GLN A 149 1.15 -3.33 -11.92
N THR A 150 0.83 -2.04 -11.94
CA THR A 150 -0.27 -1.52 -12.76
C THR A 150 0.10 -1.61 -14.23
N ALA A 151 -0.48 -2.59 -14.92
CA ALA A 151 -0.23 -2.85 -16.33
C ALA A 151 -1.19 -2.10 -17.26
N GLY A 152 -2.33 -1.64 -16.73
CA GLY A 152 -3.35 -0.98 -17.54
C GLY A 152 -4.49 -0.41 -16.72
N GLY A 153 -5.49 0.13 -17.42
CA GLY A 153 -6.73 0.62 -16.84
C GLY A 153 -6.92 2.12 -17.02
N SER A 154 -7.79 2.71 -16.22
CA SER A 154 -8.11 4.14 -16.29
C SER A 154 -8.31 4.76 -14.91
N ILE A 155 -8.00 6.04 -14.78
CA ILE A 155 -8.34 6.88 -13.64
C ILE A 155 -9.02 8.16 -14.13
N ILE A 156 -10.07 8.58 -13.45
CA ILE A 156 -10.76 9.84 -13.71
C ILE A 156 -10.89 10.62 -12.40
N PHE A 157 -10.65 11.93 -12.47
CA PHE A 157 -10.89 12.84 -11.36
C PHE A 157 -12.19 13.59 -11.62
N THR A 158 -13.19 13.41 -10.77
CA THR A 158 -14.45 14.18 -10.84
C THR A 158 -14.27 15.57 -10.24
N SER A 159 -13.41 15.71 -9.22
CA SER A 159 -12.94 16.98 -8.67
C SER A 159 -11.43 16.92 -8.48
N TYR A 160 -10.74 18.03 -8.77
CA TYR A 160 -9.30 18.10 -8.59
C TYR A 160 -8.83 19.51 -8.20
N GLY A 161 -8.22 19.62 -7.04
CA GLY A 161 -7.37 20.76 -6.69
C GLY A 161 -6.10 20.28 -5.96
N SER A 162 -5.02 21.03 -6.13
CA SER A 162 -3.68 20.63 -5.69
C SER A 162 -3.17 21.45 -4.50
N ASN A 163 -3.89 22.48 -4.08
CA ASN A 163 -3.53 23.30 -2.92
C ASN A 163 -4.09 22.66 -1.65
N PRO A 164 -3.49 22.88 -0.46
CA PRO A 164 -4.05 22.40 0.81
C PRO A 164 -5.51 22.86 1.02
N GLY A 165 -6.37 21.93 1.43
CA GLY A 165 -7.81 22.17 1.61
C GLY A 165 -8.67 21.93 0.36
N ASP A 166 -8.05 21.77 -0.81
CA ASP A 166 -8.78 21.47 -2.04
C ASP A 166 -9.35 20.04 -2.05
N PRO A 167 -10.54 19.83 -2.64
CA PRO A 167 -11.10 18.50 -2.85
C PRO A 167 -10.47 17.78 -4.04
N VAL A 168 -10.17 16.49 -3.85
CA VAL A 168 -9.71 15.57 -4.89
C VAL A 168 -10.54 14.30 -4.83
N SER A 169 -11.40 14.08 -5.83
CA SER A 169 -12.28 12.92 -5.88
C SER A 169 -12.32 12.33 -7.28
N GLY A 170 -12.68 11.06 -7.36
CA GLY A 170 -12.64 10.32 -8.61
C GLY A 170 -12.82 8.82 -8.43
N SER A 171 -12.47 8.10 -9.49
CA SER A 171 -12.46 6.66 -9.50
C SER A 171 -11.35 6.13 -10.40
N PHE A 172 -10.93 4.89 -10.15
CA PHE A 172 -10.05 4.18 -11.05
C PHE A 172 -10.51 2.74 -11.24
N THR A 173 -10.09 2.15 -12.35
CA THR A 173 -10.09 0.70 -12.60
C THR A 173 -8.69 0.37 -13.09
N ALA A 174 -7.95 -0.41 -12.31
CA ALA A 174 -6.57 -0.80 -12.60
C ALA A 174 -6.52 -2.28 -12.97
N LEU A 175 -5.84 -2.58 -14.07
CA LEU A 175 -5.36 -3.92 -14.37
C LEU A 175 -3.99 -4.07 -13.73
N VAL A 176 -3.85 -5.07 -12.87
CA VAL A 176 -2.65 -5.31 -12.07
C VAL A 176 -2.10 -6.69 -12.36
N VAL A 177 -0.79 -6.77 -12.62
CA VAL A 177 -0.07 -8.02 -12.83
C VAL A 177 0.73 -8.33 -11.57
N ASP A 178 0.63 -9.58 -11.09
CA ASP A 178 1.43 -10.03 -9.95
C ASP A 178 2.80 -10.54 -10.39
N GLY A 179 3.82 -9.71 -10.17
CA GLY A 179 5.20 -10.04 -10.45
C GLY A 179 5.72 -11.21 -9.61
N SER A 180 5.10 -11.54 -8.48
CA SER A 180 5.46 -12.68 -7.62
C SER A 180 4.96 -14.02 -8.16
N ASP A 181 4.09 -14.01 -9.16
CA ASP A 181 3.62 -15.21 -9.85
C ASP A 181 4.68 -15.72 -10.84
N SER A 182 4.97 -17.01 -10.77
CA SER A 182 5.88 -17.71 -11.68
C SER A 182 5.19 -18.20 -12.97
N ALA A 183 3.86 -18.14 -13.04
CA ALA A 183 3.10 -18.51 -14.24
C ALA A 183 3.41 -17.60 -15.44
N THR A 184 3.26 -18.15 -16.65
CA THR A 184 3.39 -17.41 -17.92
C THR A 184 2.18 -17.72 -18.82
N PRO A 185 1.35 -16.72 -19.19
CA PRO A 185 1.41 -15.32 -18.73
C PRO A 185 1.15 -15.22 -17.22
N LYS A 186 1.73 -14.20 -16.57
CA LYS A 186 1.49 -13.92 -15.15
C LYS A 186 0.00 -13.64 -14.89
N ALA A 187 -0.51 -14.03 -13.73
CA ALA A 187 -1.87 -13.71 -13.35
C ALA A 187 -2.11 -12.19 -13.35
N SER A 188 -3.30 -11.82 -13.84
CA SER A 188 -3.76 -10.44 -13.90
C SER A 188 -5.05 -10.30 -13.11
N TYR A 189 -5.20 -9.17 -12.43
CA TYR A 189 -6.30 -8.87 -11.53
C TYR A 189 -6.86 -7.48 -11.83
N THR A 190 -8.17 -7.33 -11.63
CA THR A 190 -8.83 -6.02 -11.71
C THR A 190 -9.09 -5.52 -10.30
N ILE A 191 -8.69 -4.27 -10.05
CA ILE A 191 -9.02 -3.53 -8.83
C ILE A 191 -9.66 -2.21 -9.24
N ALA A 192 -10.87 -1.94 -8.77
CA ALA A 192 -11.57 -0.69 -8.98
C ALA A 192 -11.91 -0.04 -7.64
N ALA A 193 -11.81 1.29 -7.57
CA ALA A 193 -12.17 2.03 -6.37
C ALA A 193 -12.70 3.42 -6.71
N ASN A 194 -13.56 3.93 -5.81
CA ASN A 194 -13.94 5.32 -5.72
C ASN A 194 -13.17 5.97 -4.58
N PHE A 195 -12.80 7.25 -4.74
CA PHE A 195 -12.08 8.00 -3.72
C PHE A 195 -12.54 9.45 -3.64
N SER A 196 -12.44 10.01 -2.44
CA SER A 196 -12.61 11.43 -2.14
C SER A 196 -11.66 11.81 -1.02
N PHE A 197 -10.83 12.82 -1.25
CA PHE A 197 -9.85 13.33 -0.31
C PHE A 197 -9.95 14.85 -0.24
N THR A 198 -9.59 15.40 0.92
CA THR A 198 -9.21 16.80 1.07
C THR A 198 -7.69 16.88 1.17
N THR A 199 -7.03 17.62 0.31
CA THR A 199 -5.57 17.76 0.35
C THR A 199 -5.10 18.37 1.68
N GLY A 200 -3.94 17.92 2.17
CA GLY A 200 -3.42 18.33 3.48
C GLY A 200 -4.18 17.72 4.66
N SER A 201 -5.16 16.84 4.43
CA SER A 201 -5.91 16.17 5.49
C SER A 201 -5.44 14.73 5.71
N PHE A 202 -5.72 14.25 6.91
CA PHE A 202 -5.59 12.85 7.29
C PHE A 202 -6.65 12.53 8.33
N GLY A 203 -7.08 11.28 8.40
CA GLY A 203 -8.09 10.84 9.36
C GLY A 203 -8.62 9.45 9.08
N PRO A 204 -9.41 8.90 10.01
CA PRO A 204 -10.11 7.65 9.79
C PRO A 204 -11.10 7.76 8.62
N ILE A 205 -11.38 6.65 7.96
CA ILE A 205 -12.53 6.57 7.04
C ILE A 205 -13.81 6.64 7.86
N LEU A 206 -14.76 7.45 7.39
CA LEU A 206 -16.09 7.56 7.98
C LEU A 206 -17.17 7.13 6.96
N PRO A 207 -18.14 6.28 7.36
CA PRO A 207 -18.13 5.49 8.61
C PRO A 207 -16.96 4.49 8.64
N ALA A 208 -16.52 4.12 9.85
CA ALA A 208 -15.45 3.14 10.00
C ALA A 208 -15.77 1.86 9.22
N PRO A 209 -14.81 1.29 8.47
CA PRO A 209 -15.03 0.05 7.75
C PRO A 209 -15.42 -1.06 8.73
N VAL A 210 -16.30 -1.95 8.28
CA VAL A 210 -16.56 -3.18 9.02
C VAL A 210 -15.24 -3.96 9.09
N PRO A 211 -14.77 -4.35 10.28
CA PRO A 211 -13.55 -5.16 10.42
C PRO A 211 -13.63 -6.39 9.52
N VAL A 212 -12.49 -6.77 8.91
CA VAL A 212 -12.40 -8.04 8.17
C VAL A 212 -12.90 -9.15 9.10
N PRO A 213 -13.86 -9.99 8.67
CA PRO A 213 -14.51 -10.91 9.58
C PRO A 213 -13.50 -11.82 10.29
N LEU A 214 -13.70 -12.02 11.60
CA LEU A 214 -12.97 -12.99 12.44
C LEU A 214 -12.94 -14.40 11.81
N VAL A 215 -13.89 -14.67 10.92
CA VAL A 215 -14.01 -15.88 10.11
C VAL A 215 -12.75 -16.15 9.30
N ALA A 216 -12.03 -15.14 8.77
CA ALA A 216 -10.84 -15.36 7.94
C ALA A 216 -9.76 -16.19 8.65
N SER A 217 -9.41 -15.78 9.88
CA SER A 217 -8.38 -16.45 10.67
C SER A 217 -8.84 -17.84 11.15
N ALA A 218 -10.13 -17.99 11.47
CA ALA A 218 -10.69 -19.28 11.85
C ALA A 218 -10.68 -20.27 10.67
N THR A 219 -11.13 -19.84 9.48
CA THR A 219 -11.09 -20.64 8.25
C THR A 219 -9.64 -21.00 7.88
N TYR A 220 -8.72 -20.04 7.92
CA TYR A 220 -7.29 -20.29 7.71
C TYR A 220 -6.73 -21.33 8.68
N GLY A 221 -6.94 -21.14 9.98
CA GLY A 221 -6.43 -22.03 11.03
C GLY A 221 -6.98 -23.45 10.91
N ALA A 222 -8.27 -23.59 10.59
CA ALA A 222 -8.92 -24.90 10.48
C ALA A 222 -8.54 -25.67 9.21
N ILE A 223 -8.26 -24.97 8.11
CA ILE A 223 -8.21 -25.57 6.77
C ILE A 223 -6.82 -25.51 6.15
N CYS A 224 -6.08 -24.41 6.36
CA CYS A 224 -4.85 -24.12 5.64
C CYS A 224 -3.60 -24.29 6.51
N ALA A 225 -3.66 -23.89 7.78
CA ALA A 225 -2.50 -23.78 8.67
C ALA A 225 -1.85 -25.14 9.02
N SER A 226 -2.53 -26.27 8.82
CA SER A 226 -1.94 -27.60 9.03
C SER A 226 -0.92 -27.98 7.95
N CYS A 227 -1.02 -27.37 6.77
CA CYS A 227 -0.15 -27.63 5.64
C CYS A 227 0.72 -26.42 5.31
N HIS A 228 0.21 -25.20 5.47
CA HIS A 228 0.88 -23.98 5.01
C HIS A 228 1.35 -23.11 6.16
N THR A 229 2.28 -22.21 5.85
CA THR A 229 2.59 -21.05 6.68
C THR A 229 1.97 -19.78 6.11
N LEU A 230 1.73 -18.82 6.99
CA LEU A 230 1.31 -17.47 6.66
C LEU A 230 2.16 -16.43 7.40
N GLY A 231 3.24 -15.99 6.76
CA GLY A 231 4.08 -14.90 7.22
C GLY A 231 4.51 -15.05 8.68
N SER A 232 4.26 -14.02 9.48
CA SER A 232 4.52 -14.05 10.94
C SER A 232 3.35 -14.58 11.77
N LEU A 233 2.22 -14.94 11.15
CA LEU A 233 1.05 -15.46 11.86
C LEU A 233 1.34 -16.87 12.39
N ASP A 234 2.05 -17.68 11.61
CA ASP A 234 2.44 -19.03 12.01
C ASP A 234 3.88 -19.04 12.53
N SER A 235 4.06 -19.66 13.68
CA SER A 235 5.38 -19.84 14.31
C SER A 235 6.07 -21.13 13.91
N VAL A 236 5.36 -22.04 13.24
CA VAL A 236 5.85 -23.37 12.86
C VAL A 236 5.78 -23.53 11.34
N PRO A 237 6.86 -23.94 10.67
CA PRO A 237 6.84 -24.21 9.24
C PRO A 237 5.93 -25.41 8.92
N GLY A 238 4.96 -25.18 8.04
CA GLY A 238 4.17 -26.22 7.37
C GLY A 238 4.97 -26.95 6.29
N SER A 239 4.39 -28.02 5.73
CA SER A 239 5.00 -28.81 4.65
C SER A 239 4.73 -28.22 3.24
N GLY A 240 3.76 -27.32 3.15
CA GLY A 240 3.36 -26.61 1.95
C GLY A 240 4.06 -25.26 1.78
N PRO A 241 3.88 -24.60 0.62
CA PRO A 241 4.45 -23.29 0.37
C PRO A 241 3.85 -22.20 1.26
N GLU A 242 4.64 -21.17 1.52
CA GLU A 242 4.23 -19.90 2.15
C GLU A 242 3.08 -19.23 1.37
N LEU A 243 2.05 -18.79 2.10
CA LEU A 243 0.83 -18.21 1.54
C LEU A 243 0.74 -16.69 1.63
N SER A 244 1.65 -16.01 2.33
CA SER A 244 1.78 -14.55 2.31
C SER A 244 1.79 -14.01 0.87
N LEU A 245 0.96 -12.99 0.61
CA LEU A 245 0.77 -12.38 -0.71
C LEU A 245 0.24 -13.33 -1.80
N LYS A 246 -0.29 -14.50 -1.45
CA LYS A 246 -0.83 -15.48 -2.42
C LYS A 246 -2.36 -15.54 -2.47
N GLY A 247 -3.06 -14.55 -1.92
CA GLY A 247 -4.52 -14.45 -1.96
C GLY A 247 -5.07 -14.55 -3.38
N GLY A 248 -4.45 -13.89 -4.36
CA GLY A 248 -4.89 -13.97 -5.76
C GLY A 248 -4.99 -15.40 -6.32
N ARG A 249 -4.16 -16.34 -5.84
CA ARG A 249 -4.17 -17.75 -6.27
C ARG A 249 -5.41 -18.51 -5.82
N LEU A 250 -6.12 -18.06 -4.78
CA LEU A 250 -7.34 -18.72 -4.32
C LEU A 250 -8.41 -18.79 -5.43
N ASN A 251 -8.47 -17.79 -6.31
CA ASN A 251 -9.40 -17.80 -7.46
C ASN A 251 -9.17 -18.99 -8.41
N THR A 252 -7.93 -19.46 -8.50
CA THR A 252 -7.57 -20.57 -9.39
C THR A 252 -7.78 -21.93 -8.74
N LEU A 253 -7.84 -21.96 -7.40
CA LEU A 253 -7.88 -23.18 -6.60
C LEU A 253 -9.27 -23.47 -6.02
N PHE A 254 -10.11 -22.45 -5.86
CA PHE A 254 -11.42 -22.54 -5.24
C PHE A 254 -12.47 -21.79 -6.05
N GLY A 255 -13.60 -22.46 -6.29
CA GLY A 255 -14.86 -21.84 -6.70
C GLY A 255 -15.85 -21.91 -5.55
N ALA A 256 -16.71 -20.90 -5.40
CA ALA A 256 -17.69 -20.86 -4.31
C ALA A 256 -18.60 -22.11 -4.34
N GLY A 257 -18.63 -22.85 -3.23
CA GLY A 257 -19.44 -24.08 -3.10
C GLY A 257 -18.93 -25.27 -3.92
N VAL A 258 -17.73 -25.18 -4.49
CA VAL A 258 -17.11 -26.26 -5.28
C VAL A 258 -15.89 -26.79 -4.53
N ALA A 259 -15.72 -28.12 -4.55
CA ALA A 259 -14.53 -28.77 -4.02
C ALA A 259 -13.28 -28.32 -4.80
N GLY A 260 -12.35 -27.67 -4.10
CA GLY A 260 -11.10 -27.14 -4.62
C GLY A 260 -9.89 -27.96 -4.21
N HIS A 261 -8.82 -27.28 -3.78
CA HIS A 261 -7.58 -27.91 -3.32
C HIS A 261 -7.85 -28.94 -2.20
N GLN A 262 -7.35 -30.17 -2.37
CA GLN A 262 -7.58 -31.29 -1.43
C GLN A 262 -9.06 -31.63 -1.17
N GLY A 263 -9.96 -31.30 -2.09
CA GLY A 263 -11.40 -31.55 -1.93
C GLY A 263 -12.10 -30.61 -0.94
N ILE A 264 -11.39 -29.60 -0.42
CA ILE A 264 -11.97 -28.59 0.48
C ILE A 264 -12.96 -27.72 -0.31
N THR A 265 -14.15 -27.51 0.26
CA THR A 265 -15.16 -26.61 -0.30
C THR A 265 -15.27 -25.37 0.58
N LEU A 266 -15.20 -24.18 -0.03
CA LEU A 266 -15.34 -22.89 0.65
C LEU A 266 -16.52 -22.10 0.08
N ALA A 267 -17.21 -21.35 0.92
CA ALA A 267 -18.19 -20.36 0.49
C ALA A 267 -17.50 -19.11 -0.08
N ASP A 268 -18.24 -18.31 -0.86
CA ASP A 268 -17.71 -17.09 -1.49
C ASP A 268 -17.14 -16.09 -0.46
N ALA A 269 -17.85 -15.92 0.66
CA ALA A 269 -17.42 -15.06 1.76
C ALA A 269 -16.13 -15.56 2.43
N GLU A 270 -15.96 -16.88 2.55
CA GLU A 270 -14.74 -17.48 3.13
C GLU A 270 -13.56 -17.32 2.18
N ILE A 271 -13.76 -17.56 0.89
CA ILE A 271 -12.72 -17.34 -0.14
C ILE A 271 -12.26 -15.88 -0.09
N SER A 272 -13.19 -14.93 -0.08
CA SER A 272 -12.88 -13.50 -0.01
C SER A 272 -12.16 -13.11 1.28
N ALA A 273 -12.61 -13.62 2.42
CA ALA A 273 -12.00 -13.34 3.72
C ALA A 273 -10.57 -13.91 3.83
N VAL A 274 -10.36 -15.15 3.39
CA VAL A 274 -9.03 -15.77 3.39
C VAL A 274 -8.10 -15.06 2.42
N LYS A 275 -8.56 -14.67 1.21
CA LYS A 275 -7.73 -13.87 0.28
C LYS A 275 -7.16 -12.61 0.92
N ILE A 276 -8.02 -11.85 1.60
CA ILE A 276 -7.62 -10.62 2.29
C ILE A 276 -6.58 -10.95 3.36
N LEU A 277 -6.86 -11.96 4.21
CA LEU A 277 -5.93 -12.39 5.24
C LEU A 277 -4.55 -12.78 4.67
N LEU A 278 -4.53 -13.58 3.59
CA LEU A 278 -3.29 -14.03 2.96
C LEU A 278 -2.47 -12.88 2.40
N ASN A 279 -3.11 -11.85 1.88
CA ASN A 279 -2.38 -10.72 1.29
C ASN A 279 -2.00 -9.64 2.30
N MET A 280 -2.44 -9.70 3.57
CA MET A 280 -2.11 -8.75 4.64
C MET A 280 -0.96 -9.20 5.55
N ASN A 281 -0.50 -10.44 5.35
CA ASN A 281 0.59 -11.10 6.05
C ASN A 281 1.64 -11.53 5.04
#